data_AF-A0A943TC93-F1
#
_entry.id   AF-A0A943TC93-F1
#
_cell.length_a   1.000
_cell.length_b   1.000
_cell.length_c   1.000
_cell.angle_alpha   90.00
_cell.angle_beta   90.00
_cell.angle_gamma   90.00
#
_symmetry.space_group_name_H-M   'P 1'
#
loop_
_entity.id
_entity.type
_entity.pdbx_description
1 polymer ?
#
loop_
_entity_poly.entity_id
_entity_poly.type
_entity_poly.pdbx_seq_one_letter_code
_entity_poly.pdbx_strand_id
1 'polypeptide(L)'
;MNMINTDAIIYSDGSLNFDYQKLNELSQEEMYAAYGFLIFFKENQEVYYESGRLLDGEGERIGEGNITEHNVYAWRYGKDYDPVMGEVQPEEFWYKDVFRDKASYSEETNRRKHRFVLASGSDVGEMEGVRRALEICAGKKNIKNVVIVHDLEIAQNIYKGNYDKKKNEPVFYGEELKKIKSESGIKVKFEKVKSHESGENFVHGVGNDCADIMAKAETGNRPIGGKEVNPNLEKVWNEKMKGKIARYNIETRRKEVRDVIEQTIPMMLNMYETHNEQTGGCENGN
;
A
#
# COMPACT_ATOMS: atom_id res chain seq x y z
N MET A 1 21.11 1.74 8.38
CA MET A 1 19.91 2.48 8.86
C MET A 1 19.97 2.58 10.37
N ASN A 2 19.77 3.76 11.00
CA ASN A 2 19.85 3.86 12.47
C ASN A 2 18.52 3.41 13.11
N MET A 3 18.33 2.09 13.26
CA MET A 3 17.07 1.46 13.71
C MET A 3 16.80 1.60 15.21
N ILE A 4 17.72 2.20 15.97
CA ILE A 4 17.65 2.31 17.42
C ILE A 4 16.39 3.08 17.85
N ASN A 5 15.95 4.07 17.06
CA ASN A 5 14.81 4.95 17.38
C ASN A 5 13.56 4.70 16.53
N THR A 6 13.40 3.52 15.90
CA THR A 6 12.21 3.19 15.10
C THR A 6 11.26 2.31 15.89
N ASP A 7 10.00 2.71 16.03
CA ASP A 7 8.97 1.94 16.74
C ASP A 7 8.19 1.02 15.79
N ALA A 8 7.97 1.49 14.55
CA ALA A 8 7.35 0.70 13.50
C ALA A 8 7.94 0.95 12.11
N ILE A 9 7.94 -0.07 11.26
CA ILE A 9 8.32 0.01 9.85
C ILE A 9 7.10 -0.41 9.02
N ILE A 10 6.71 0.43 8.06
CA ILE A 10 5.58 0.21 7.14
C ILE A 10 6.14 -0.08 5.75
N TYR A 11 5.61 -1.13 5.13
CA TYR A 11 5.74 -1.44 3.71
C TYR A 11 4.36 -1.32 3.08
N SER A 12 4.23 -0.62 1.96
CA SER A 12 2.96 -0.44 1.27
C SER A 12 3.17 -0.50 -0.23
N ASP A 13 2.24 -1.11 -0.96
CA ASP A 13 2.23 -1.15 -2.41
C ASP A 13 0.78 -1.13 -2.94
N GLY A 14 0.63 -0.78 -4.22
CA GLY A 14 -0.63 -0.66 -4.93
C GLY A 14 -0.68 -1.52 -6.19
N SER A 15 -1.89 -1.94 -6.57
CA SER A 15 -2.12 -2.67 -7.83
C SER A 15 -3.42 -2.22 -8.48
N LEU A 16 -3.57 -2.41 -9.79
CA LEU A 16 -4.80 -2.15 -10.54
C LEU A 16 -5.27 -3.41 -11.24
N ASN A 17 -6.57 -3.66 -11.29
CA ASN A 17 -7.08 -4.80 -12.05
C ASN A 17 -7.39 -4.47 -13.53
N PHE A 18 -7.10 -3.25 -13.98
CA PHE A 18 -7.40 -2.77 -15.32
C PHE A 18 -6.20 -2.11 -15.99
N ASP A 19 -6.23 -2.04 -17.32
CA ASP A 19 -5.27 -1.32 -18.16
C ASP A 19 -5.93 -0.04 -18.68
N TYR A 20 -5.23 1.09 -18.55
CA TYR A 20 -5.64 2.40 -19.08
C TYR A 20 -5.95 2.39 -20.58
N GLN A 21 -5.32 1.50 -21.34
CA GLN A 21 -5.57 1.33 -22.78
C GLN A 21 -6.91 0.64 -23.07
N LYS A 22 -7.45 -0.10 -22.09
CA LYS A 22 -8.67 -0.92 -22.22
C LYS A 22 -9.85 -0.37 -21.39
N LEU A 23 -9.77 0.88 -20.94
CA LEU A 23 -10.85 1.52 -20.16
C LEU A 23 -12.22 1.49 -20.84
N ASN A 24 -12.28 1.33 -22.17
CA ASN A 24 -13.54 1.26 -22.89
C ASN A 24 -14.14 -0.16 -22.95
N GLU A 25 -13.41 -1.19 -22.48
CA GLU A 25 -13.79 -2.60 -22.60
C GLU A 25 -14.33 -3.20 -21.30
N LEU A 26 -13.98 -2.64 -20.14
CA LEU A 26 -14.47 -3.09 -18.83
C LEU A 26 -15.60 -2.19 -18.35
N SER A 27 -16.55 -2.76 -17.60
CA SER A 27 -17.52 -1.93 -16.90
C SER A 27 -16.86 -1.23 -15.72
N GLN A 28 -17.40 -0.08 -15.34
CA GLN A 28 -16.85 0.73 -14.25
C GLN A 28 -16.88 0.00 -12.90
N GLU A 29 -17.92 -0.80 -12.68
CA GLU A 29 -18.11 -1.61 -11.47
C GLU A 29 -17.07 -2.75 -11.36
N GLU A 30 -16.38 -3.06 -12.46
CA GLU A 30 -15.32 -4.06 -12.50
C GLU A 30 -13.92 -3.46 -12.32
N MET A 31 -13.75 -2.13 -12.35
CA MET A 31 -12.43 -1.49 -12.28
C MET A 31 -12.12 -0.96 -10.88
N TYR A 32 -11.12 -1.55 -10.22
CA TYR A 32 -10.68 -1.17 -8.87
C TYR A 32 -9.16 -1.09 -8.76
N ALA A 33 -8.72 -0.35 -7.76
CA ALA A 33 -7.36 -0.42 -7.25
C ALA A 33 -7.32 -1.35 -6.03
N ALA A 34 -6.14 -1.87 -5.75
CA ALA A 34 -5.88 -2.64 -4.55
C ALA A 34 -4.67 -2.09 -3.84
N TYR A 35 -4.64 -2.32 -2.54
CA TYR A 35 -3.49 -2.06 -1.70
C TYR A 35 -3.06 -3.32 -0.96
N GLY A 36 -1.79 -3.38 -0.59
CA GLY A 36 -1.24 -4.34 0.33
C GLY A 36 -0.21 -3.65 1.20
N PHE A 37 -0.26 -3.90 2.52
CA PHE A 37 0.74 -3.36 3.42
C PHE A 37 1.12 -4.34 4.53
N LEU A 38 2.31 -4.11 5.09
CA LEU A 38 2.81 -4.75 6.29
C LEU A 38 3.30 -3.69 7.27
N ILE A 39 3.06 -3.91 8.56
CA ILE A 39 3.61 -3.12 9.66
C ILE A 39 4.43 -4.06 10.54
N PHE A 40 5.70 -3.74 10.69
CA PHE A 40 6.58 -4.35 11.66
C PHE A 40 6.60 -3.50 12.92
N PHE A 41 6.16 -4.03 14.06
CA PHE A 41 6.24 -3.38 15.37
C PHE A 41 7.46 -3.87 16.14
N LYS A 42 8.39 -2.95 16.46
CA LYS A 42 9.67 -3.31 17.09
C LYS A 42 9.52 -3.88 18.49
N GLU A 43 8.69 -3.26 19.34
CA GLU A 43 8.60 -3.59 20.78
C GLU A 43 8.23 -5.05 21.04
N ASN A 44 7.22 -5.55 20.30
CA ASN A 44 6.68 -6.89 20.49
C ASN A 44 7.10 -7.86 19.39
N GLN A 45 7.97 -7.44 18.47
CA GLN A 45 8.36 -8.26 17.32
C GLN A 45 7.14 -8.78 16.53
N GLU A 46 6.09 -7.97 16.49
CA GLU A 46 4.82 -8.33 15.88
C GLU A 46 4.77 -7.80 14.45
N VAL A 47 4.22 -8.60 13.54
CA VAL A 47 3.87 -8.14 12.20
C VAL A 47 2.35 -8.13 12.03
N TYR A 48 1.84 -7.00 11.57
CA TYR A 48 0.48 -6.82 11.08
C TYR A 48 0.53 -6.70 9.56
N TYR A 49 -0.47 -7.23 8.87
CA TYR A 49 -0.60 -7.11 7.43
C TYR A 49 -2.07 -7.05 7.04
N GLU A 50 -2.34 -6.36 5.95
CA GLU A 50 -3.68 -6.19 5.40
C GLU A 50 -3.58 -5.92 3.90
N SER A 51 -4.52 -6.47 3.15
CA SER A 51 -4.78 -6.06 1.77
C SER A 51 -6.20 -5.54 1.65
N GLY A 52 -6.49 -4.81 0.57
CA GLY A 52 -7.85 -4.39 0.31
C GLY A 52 -8.06 -3.92 -1.11
N ARG A 53 -9.33 -3.73 -1.46
CA ARG A 53 -9.79 -3.22 -2.75
C ARG A 53 -10.50 -1.91 -2.57
N LEU A 54 -10.28 -1.00 -3.49
CA LEU A 54 -10.87 0.33 -3.55
C LEU A 54 -11.63 0.46 -4.85
N LEU A 55 -12.94 0.68 -4.75
CA LEU A 55 -13.83 0.90 -5.89
C LEU A 55 -14.41 2.31 -5.82
N ASP A 56 -14.40 3.00 -6.95
CA ASP A 56 -15.13 4.27 -7.08
C ASP A 56 -16.63 4.02 -6.98
N GLY A 57 -17.28 4.66 -6.01
CA GLY A 57 -18.72 4.81 -5.94
C GLY A 57 -19.23 5.95 -6.82
N GLU A 58 -20.38 6.50 -6.44
CA GLU A 58 -20.94 7.68 -7.10
C GLU A 58 -20.14 8.95 -6.76
N GLY A 59 -20.06 9.87 -7.72
CA GLY A 59 -19.46 11.18 -7.52
C GLY A 59 -20.52 12.26 -7.58
N GLU A 60 -20.58 13.13 -6.57
CA GLU A 60 -21.47 14.29 -6.53
C GLU A 60 -20.66 15.59 -6.68
N ARG A 61 -21.09 16.47 -7.60
CA ARG A 61 -20.49 17.81 -7.72
C ARG A 61 -20.98 18.68 -6.57
N ILE A 62 -20.05 19.25 -5.82
CA ILE A 62 -20.37 20.08 -4.66
C ILE A 62 -19.98 21.55 -4.88
N GLY A 63 -20.96 22.46 -4.74
CA GLY A 63 -20.77 23.91 -4.76
C GLY A 63 -20.51 24.53 -6.14
N GLU A 64 -20.08 25.80 -6.15
CA GLU A 64 -19.67 26.53 -7.37
C GLU A 64 -18.20 26.22 -7.69
N GLY A 65 -17.93 25.27 -8.60
CA GLY A 65 -16.58 24.92 -9.04
C GLY A 65 -16.46 23.53 -9.71
N ASN A 66 -15.22 23.11 -10.00
CA ASN A 66 -14.89 21.76 -10.50
C ASN A 66 -14.54 20.80 -9.35
N ILE A 67 -15.22 20.92 -8.21
CA ILE A 67 -14.98 20.05 -7.05
C ILE A 67 -16.04 18.95 -7.07
N THR A 68 -15.59 17.70 -7.01
CA THR A 68 -16.45 16.51 -6.95
C THR A 68 -16.11 15.73 -5.69
N GLU A 69 -17.12 15.43 -4.89
CA GLU A 69 -17.00 14.44 -3.82
C GLU A 69 -17.21 13.06 -4.43
N HIS A 70 -16.24 12.18 -4.26
CA HIS A 70 -16.27 10.80 -4.71
C HIS A 70 -16.47 9.90 -3.50
N ASN A 71 -17.49 9.06 -3.59
CA ASN A 71 -17.62 7.91 -2.72
C ASN A 71 -16.59 6.86 -3.13
N VAL A 72 -15.93 6.23 -2.16
CA VAL A 72 -15.05 5.08 -2.38
C VAL A 72 -15.40 3.98 -1.38
N TYR A 73 -15.60 2.78 -1.92
CA TYR A 73 -15.84 1.57 -1.15
C TYR A 73 -14.53 0.81 -0.97
N ALA A 74 -14.21 0.48 0.28
CA ALA A 74 -13.02 -0.28 0.65
C ALA A 74 -13.40 -1.66 1.22
N TRP A 75 -13.01 -2.74 0.55
CA TRP A 75 -13.07 -4.09 1.10
C TRP A 75 -11.72 -4.42 1.72
N ARG A 76 -11.67 -4.59 3.04
CA ARG A 76 -10.42 -4.81 3.78
C ARG A 76 -10.29 -6.27 4.21
N TYR A 77 -9.09 -6.82 4.04
CA TYR A 77 -8.76 -8.21 4.33
C TYR A 77 -7.50 -8.25 5.21
N GLY A 78 -7.68 -8.02 6.51
CA GLY A 78 -6.61 -8.00 7.51
C GLY A 78 -6.14 -9.40 7.94
N LYS A 79 -5.11 -9.43 8.80
CA LYS A 79 -4.55 -10.63 9.43
C LYS A 79 -5.62 -11.57 10.02
N ASP A 80 -6.64 -11.02 10.65
CA ASP A 80 -7.70 -11.78 11.33
C ASP A 80 -8.88 -12.15 10.42
N TYR A 81 -8.83 -11.80 9.13
CA TYR A 81 -9.88 -12.18 8.19
C TYR A 81 -9.80 -13.68 7.89
N ASP A 82 -10.86 -14.43 8.18
CA ASP A 82 -10.97 -15.82 7.77
C ASP A 82 -11.76 -15.91 6.44
N PRO A 83 -11.15 -16.39 5.33
CA PRO A 83 -11.84 -16.53 4.05
C PRO A 83 -13.03 -17.51 4.08
N VAL A 84 -13.21 -18.30 5.15
CA VAL A 84 -14.39 -19.14 5.36
C VAL A 84 -15.57 -18.37 5.95
N MET A 85 -15.34 -17.21 6.58
CA MET A 85 -16.35 -16.48 7.38
C MET A 85 -17.31 -15.58 6.56
N GLY A 86 -17.30 -15.65 5.23
CA GLY A 86 -18.29 -14.99 4.37
C GLY A 86 -17.90 -13.61 3.82
N GLU A 87 -18.85 -12.93 3.17
CA GLU A 87 -18.64 -11.67 2.46
C GLU A 87 -18.28 -10.51 3.40
N VAL A 88 -17.10 -9.93 3.20
CA VAL A 88 -16.69 -8.67 3.86
C VAL A 88 -17.57 -7.55 3.34
N GLN A 89 -18.24 -6.85 4.25
CA GLN A 89 -18.96 -5.62 3.89
C GLN A 89 -17.96 -4.49 3.63
N PRO A 90 -18.13 -3.71 2.55
CA PRO A 90 -17.25 -2.58 2.30
C PRO A 90 -17.42 -1.50 3.37
N GLU A 91 -16.32 -0.87 3.73
CA GLU A 91 -16.33 0.40 4.42
C GLU A 91 -16.46 1.53 3.37
N GLU A 92 -17.34 2.48 3.64
CA GLU A 92 -17.61 3.60 2.73
C GLU A 92 -16.90 4.87 3.21
N PHE A 93 -16.21 5.53 2.29
CA PHE A 93 -15.49 6.78 2.55
C PHE A 93 -15.81 7.81 1.48
N TRP A 94 -15.76 9.08 1.86
CA TRP A 94 -16.01 10.20 0.96
C TRP A 94 -14.73 11.02 0.79
N TYR A 95 -14.30 11.17 -0.46
CA TYR A 95 -13.11 11.91 -0.84
C TYR A 95 -13.46 13.13 -1.67
N LYS A 96 -12.99 14.30 -1.26
CA LYS A 96 -13.08 15.52 -2.06
C LYS A 96 -11.96 15.52 -3.08
N ASP A 97 -12.31 15.55 -4.36
CA ASP A 97 -11.36 15.76 -5.44
C ASP A 97 -11.65 17.04 -6.24
N VAL A 98 -10.60 17.58 -6.83
CA VAL A 98 -10.59 18.73 -7.72
C VAL A 98 -10.15 18.30 -9.11
N PHE A 99 -10.55 17.11 -9.58
CA PHE A 99 -10.30 16.71 -10.95
C PHE A 99 -10.89 17.75 -11.90
N ARG A 100 -10.01 18.44 -12.63
CA ARG A 100 -10.45 19.37 -13.66
C ARG A 100 -10.83 18.58 -14.89
N ASP A 101 -12.08 18.76 -15.34
CA ASP A 101 -12.53 18.31 -16.65
C ASP A 101 -11.52 18.73 -17.73
N LYS A 102 -11.17 17.79 -18.60
CA LYS A 102 -10.38 18.10 -19.78
C LYS A 102 -11.35 18.57 -20.84
N ALA A 103 -11.15 19.79 -21.33
CA ALA A 103 -11.99 20.38 -22.37
C ALA A 103 -12.01 19.55 -23.67
N SER A 104 -10.98 18.73 -23.90
CA SER A 104 -10.88 17.81 -25.04
C SER A 104 -11.69 16.51 -24.86
N TYR A 105 -12.26 16.25 -23.69
CA TYR A 105 -13.04 15.05 -23.39
C TYR A 105 -14.53 15.39 -23.36
N SER A 106 -15.38 14.45 -23.81
CA SER A 106 -16.83 14.55 -23.60
C SER A 106 -17.17 14.54 -22.12
N GLU A 107 -18.34 15.04 -21.74
CA GLU A 107 -18.80 15.00 -20.35
C GLU A 107 -18.84 13.57 -19.80
N GLU A 108 -19.32 12.60 -20.59
CA GLU A 108 -19.29 11.17 -20.24
C GLU A 108 -17.86 10.66 -20.04
N THR A 109 -16.91 11.08 -20.89
CA THR A 109 -15.51 10.68 -20.77
C THR A 109 -14.86 11.29 -19.53
N ASN A 110 -15.15 12.54 -19.20
CA ASN A 110 -14.67 13.17 -17.95
C ASN A 110 -15.27 12.45 -16.73
N ARG A 111 -16.58 12.19 -16.71
CA ARG A 111 -17.24 11.44 -15.63
C ARG A 111 -16.68 10.02 -15.44
N ARG A 112 -16.22 9.37 -16.51
CA ARG A 112 -15.58 8.04 -16.45
C ARG A 112 -14.11 8.10 -16.06
N LYS A 113 -13.32 9.02 -16.63
CA LYS A 113 -11.86 9.04 -16.47
C LYS A 113 -11.37 9.87 -15.28
N HIS A 114 -12.22 10.69 -14.69
CA HIS A 114 -11.91 11.56 -13.55
C HIS A 114 -12.65 11.11 -12.28
N ARG A 115 -12.66 9.81 -12.02
CA ARG A 115 -13.03 9.26 -10.71
C ARG A 115 -11.78 8.96 -9.90
N PHE A 116 -11.91 8.94 -8.58
CA PHE A 116 -10.78 8.93 -7.66
C PHE A 116 -9.81 7.76 -7.90
N VAL A 117 -10.31 6.53 -7.91
CA VAL A 117 -9.53 5.31 -8.18
C VAL A 117 -9.05 5.29 -9.63
N LEU A 118 -9.92 5.56 -10.59
CA LEU A 118 -9.58 5.49 -12.02
C LEU A 118 -8.52 6.52 -12.43
N ALA A 119 -8.55 7.72 -11.87
CA ALA A 119 -7.63 8.79 -12.21
C ALA A 119 -6.29 8.69 -11.47
N SER A 120 -6.28 8.09 -10.28
CA SER A 120 -5.09 7.98 -9.43
C SER A 120 -4.28 6.71 -9.66
N GLY A 121 -4.82 5.70 -10.35
CA GLY A 121 -4.09 4.49 -10.73
C GLY A 121 -3.61 3.67 -9.54
N SER A 122 -2.48 2.97 -9.68
CA SER A 122 -1.92 2.15 -8.59
C SER A 122 -1.51 2.99 -7.38
N ASP A 123 -1.18 4.26 -7.61
CA ASP A 123 -0.76 5.20 -6.57
C ASP A 123 -1.84 5.35 -5.50
N VAL A 124 -3.13 5.26 -5.87
CA VAL A 124 -4.25 5.31 -4.91
C VAL A 124 -4.20 4.17 -3.90
N GLY A 125 -3.76 2.98 -4.35
CA GLY A 125 -3.61 1.80 -3.52
C GLY A 125 -2.43 1.96 -2.57
N GLU A 126 -1.28 2.36 -3.08
CA GLU A 126 -0.09 2.61 -2.25
C GLU A 126 -0.38 3.65 -1.16
N MET A 127 -1.08 4.74 -1.53
CA MET A 127 -1.45 5.81 -0.61
C MET A 127 -2.48 5.40 0.44
N GLU A 128 -3.50 4.63 0.06
CA GLU A 128 -4.45 4.08 1.03
C GLU A 128 -3.75 3.13 2.01
N GLY A 129 -2.86 2.26 1.51
CA GLY A 129 -2.09 1.37 2.36
C GLY A 129 -1.25 2.14 3.39
N VAL A 130 -0.60 3.24 2.96
CA VAL A 130 0.13 4.14 3.87
C VAL A 130 -0.80 4.81 4.88
N ARG A 131 -1.92 5.40 4.43
CA ARG A 131 -2.91 6.06 5.29
C ARG A 131 -3.40 5.10 6.37
N ARG A 132 -3.84 3.90 5.96
CA ARG A 132 -4.37 2.87 6.83
C ARG A 132 -3.35 2.34 7.82
N ALA A 133 -2.12 2.09 7.36
CA ALA A 133 -1.05 1.64 8.24
C ALA A 133 -0.68 2.69 9.30
N LEU A 134 -0.72 3.97 8.94
CA LEU A 134 -0.49 5.07 9.88
C LEU A 134 -1.64 5.23 10.89
N GLU A 135 -2.90 5.02 10.50
CA GLU A 135 -4.02 4.98 11.46
C GLU A 135 -3.84 3.90 12.52
N ILE A 136 -3.43 2.70 12.10
CA ILE A 136 -3.17 1.58 13.03
C ILE A 136 -2.04 1.93 13.98
N CYS A 137 -0.95 2.51 13.47
CA CYS A 137 0.14 3.01 14.30
C CYS A 137 -0.33 4.11 15.28
N ALA A 138 -1.17 5.05 14.82
CA ALA A 138 -1.71 6.15 15.64
C ALA A 138 -2.62 5.64 16.76
N GLY A 139 -3.32 4.52 16.55
CA GLY A 139 -4.13 3.86 17.58
C GLY A 139 -3.31 3.21 18.71
N LYS A 140 -2.00 3.02 18.53
CA LYS A 140 -1.11 2.39 19.52
C LYS A 140 -0.34 3.46 20.31
N LYS A 141 -0.56 3.52 21.63
CA LYS A 141 -0.02 4.58 22.53
C LYS A 141 1.52 4.69 22.54
N ASN A 142 2.20 3.57 22.31
CA ASN A 142 3.65 3.36 22.35
C ASN A 142 4.36 3.71 21.03
N ILE A 143 3.63 3.88 19.93
CA ILE A 143 4.24 4.13 18.61
C ILE A 143 4.41 5.64 18.40
N LYS A 144 5.66 6.08 18.20
CA LYS A 144 5.99 7.50 17.97
C LYS A 144 6.85 7.74 16.74
N ASN A 145 7.71 6.81 16.37
CA ASN A 145 8.67 6.93 15.28
C ASN A 145 8.39 5.83 14.26
N VAL A 146 7.86 6.23 13.10
CA VAL A 146 7.48 5.33 12.03
C VAL A 146 8.37 5.55 10.82
N VAL A 147 8.88 4.47 10.26
CA VAL A 147 9.56 4.49 8.96
C VAL A 147 8.63 3.91 7.91
N ILE A 148 8.40 4.64 6.82
CA ILE A 148 7.71 4.13 5.64
C ILE A 148 8.76 3.81 4.60
N VAL A 149 8.79 2.55 4.19
CA VAL A 149 9.63 2.05 3.11
C VAL A 149 8.80 2.05 1.83
N HIS A 150 9.36 2.60 0.77
CA HIS A 150 8.68 2.76 -0.52
C HIS A 150 9.65 2.60 -1.68
N ASP A 151 9.18 2.13 -2.83
CA ASP A 151 9.95 2.12 -4.07
C ASP A 151 9.63 3.33 -4.97
N LEU A 152 8.38 3.82 -4.92
CA LEU A 152 7.90 5.05 -5.57
C LEU A 152 7.84 6.22 -4.60
N GLU A 153 8.21 7.42 -5.06
CA GLU A 153 8.32 8.62 -4.20
C GLU A 153 6.97 9.32 -3.95
N ILE A 154 5.86 8.78 -4.46
CA ILE A 154 4.56 9.48 -4.44
C ILE A 154 4.07 9.72 -3.01
N ALA A 155 4.14 8.71 -2.13
CA ALA A 155 3.76 8.86 -0.74
C ALA A 155 4.61 9.89 0.00
N GLN A 156 5.93 9.89 -0.27
CA GLN A 156 6.84 10.87 0.29
C GLN A 156 6.52 12.29 -0.18
N ASN A 157 6.25 12.46 -1.48
CA ASN A 157 5.95 13.75 -2.08
C ASN A 157 4.63 14.33 -1.57
N ILE A 158 3.58 13.51 -1.49
CA ILE A 158 2.28 13.90 -0.94
C ILE A 158 2.42 14.27 0.53
N TYR A 159 3.12 13.45 1.34
CA TYR A 159 3.33 13.74 2.76
C TYR A 159 4.11 15.03 3.01
N LYS A 160 5.13 15.32 2.18
CA LYS A 160 5.91 16.56 2.28
C LYS A 160 5.18 17.79 1.73
N GLY A 161 4.02 17.60 1.08
CA GLY A 161 3.28 18.68 0.42
C GLY A 161 3.88 19.13 -0.91
N ASN A 162 4.73 18.30 -1.52
CA ASN A 162 5.42 18.54 -2.79
C ASN A 162 4.68 17.92 -3.99
N TYR A 163 3.35 17.78 -3.90
CA TYR A 163 2.53 17.21 -4.99
C TYR A 163 2.19 18.28 -6.03
N ASP A 164 2.13 17.89 -7.30
CA ASP A 164 1.75 18.81 -8.38
C ASP A 164 0.23 18.91 -8.47
N LYS A 165 -0.33 20.00 -7.91
CA LYS A 165 -1.76 20.34 -8.01
C LYS A 165 -2.29 20.36 -9.45
N LYS A 166 -1.41 20.49 -10.47
CA LYS A 166 -1.81 20.48 -11.89
C LYS A 166 -1.96 19.07 -12.47
N LYS A 167 -1.41 18.04 -11.83
CA LYS A 167 -1.47 16.65 -12.31
C LYS A 167 -2.67 15.87 -11.79
N ASN A 168 -3.53 16.50 -10.99
CA ASN A 168 -4.62 15.83 -10.29
C ASN A 168 -4.13 14.63 -9.45
N GLU A 169 -2.95 14.75 -8.85
CA GLU A 169 -2.47 13.79 -7.85
C GLU A 169 -3.37 13.88 -6.61
N PRO A 170 -3.55 12.80 -5.84
CA PRO A 170 -4.57 12.72 -4.80
C PRO A 170 -4.26 13.66 -3.61
N VAL A 171 -4.66 14.92 -3.79
CA VAL A 171 -4.52 16.05 -2.85
C VAL A 171 -5.07 15.67 -1.47
N PHE A 172 -6.12 14.87 -1.47
CA PHE A 172 -6.80 14.34 -0.29
C PHE A 172 -5.89 13.57 0.66
N TYR A 173 -5.08 12.62 0.16
CA TYR A 173 -4.20 11.85 1.05
C TYR A 173 -3.18 12.76 1.73
N GLY A 174 -2.80 13.87 1.09
CA GLY A 174 -1.96 14.89 1.72
C GLY A 174 -2.61 15.55 2.93
N GLU A 175 -3.93 15.72 2.94
CA GLU A 175 -4.69 16.30 4.06
C GLU A 175 -4.89 15.28 5.19
N GLU A 176 -5.30 14.06 4.86
CA GLU A 176 -5.46 12.98 5.86
C GLU A 176 -4.15 12.62 6.56
N LEU A 177 -3.06 12.51 5.80
CA LEU A 177 -1.75 12.21 6.39
C LEU A 177 -1.28 13.33 7.33
N LYS A 178 -1.58 14.60 7.00
CA LYS A 178 -1.31 15.73 7.90
C LYS A 178 -2.19 15.67 9.15
N LYS A 179 -3.45 15.31 9.01
CA LYS A 179 -4.38 15.14 10.14
C LYS A 179 -3.89 14.06 11.10
N ILE A 180 -3.62 12.86 10.59
CA ILE A 180 -3.06 11.74 11.38
C ILE A 180 -1.81 12.18 12.13
N LYS A 181 -0.88 12.88 11.46
CA LYS A 181 0.33 13.42 12.09
C LYS A 181 0.02 14.40 13.22
N SER A 182 -0.88 15.35 12.99
CA SER A 182 -1.22 16.40 13.95
C SER A 182 -1.93 15.86 15.20
N GLU A 183 -2.75 14.82 15.05
CA GLU A 183 -3.56 14.26 16.14
C GLU A 183 -2.79 13.20 16.95
N SER A 184 -1.93 12.40 16.31
CA SER A 184 -1.21 11.29 16.96
C SER A 184 0.14 11.67 17.55
N GLY A 185 0.77 12.72 17.02
CA GLY A 185 2.15 13.09 17.33
C GLY A 185 3.20 12.11 16.77
N ILE A 186 2.82 11.23 15.83
CA ILE A 186 3.75 10.33 15.14
C ILE A 186 4.72 11.13 14.26
N LYS A 187 6.00 10.77 14.35
CA LYS A 187 7.08 11.22 13.48
C LYS A 187 7.29 10.18 12.38
N VAL A 188 7.12 10.61 11.14
CA VAL A 188 7.30 9.75 9.95
C VAL A 188 8.61 10.08 9.26
N LYS A 189 9.39 9.03 8.97
CA LYS A 189 10.55 9.06 8.08
C LYS A 189 10.24 8.21 6.84
N PHE A 190 10.65 8.68 5.66
CA PHE A 190 10.53 7.94 4.41
C PHE A 190 11.88 7.39 3.99
N GLU A 191 11.90 6.13 3.57
CA GLU A 191 13.09 5.45 3.07
C GLU A 191 12.80 4.77 1.73
N LYS A 192 13.64 5.10 0.75
CA LYS A 192 13.51 4.55 -0.60
C LYS A 192 14.29 3.25 -0.71
N VAL A 193 13.62 2.21 -1.20
CA VAL A 193 14.24 0.94 -1.60
C VAL A 193 14.28 0.80 -3.11
N LYS A 194 15.23 -0.01 -3.60
CA LYS A 194 15.28 -0.39 -5.02
C LYS A 194 14.51 -1.69 -5.21
N SER A 195 13.85 -1.87 -6.35
CA SER A 195 13.10 -3.09 -6.67
C SER A 195 13.96 -4.38 -6.79
N HIS A 196 15.30 -4.28 -6.67
CA HIS A 196 16.26 -5.39 -6.75
C HIS A 196 17.39 -5.23 -5.72
N GLU A 197 17.10 -5.44 -4.44
CA GLU A 197 18.10 -5.22 -3.39
C GLU A 197 19.00 -6.44 -3.12
N SER A 198 20.18 -6.15 -2.55
CA SER A 198 21.15 -7.11 -2.03
C SER A 198 21.86 -6.50 -0.81
N GLY A 199 22.50 -7.34 0.02
CA GLY A 199 23.23 -6.88 1.20
C GLY A 199 22.31 -6.48 2.36
N GLU A 200 22.72 -5.48 3.16
CA GLU A 200 22.03 -5.07 4.39
C GLU A 200 20.58 -4.62 4.18
N ASN A 201 20.27 -4.02 3.02
CA ASN A 201 18.91 -3.55 2.75
C ASN A 201 17.96 -4.67 2.27
N PHE A 202 18.47 -5.89 2.09
CA PHE A 202 17.68 -7.02 1.58
C PHE A 202 16.38 -7.28 2.36
N VAL A 203 16.37 -7.07 3.69
CA VAL A 203 15.14 -7.21 4.52
C VAL A 203 14.04 -6.24 4.08
N HIS A 204 14.41 -5.03 3.66
CA HIS A 204 13.47 -4.03 3.19
C HIS A 204 12.97 -4.34 1.78
N GLY A 205 13.83 -4.88 0.92
CA GLY A 205 13.43 -5.44 -0.36
C GLY A 205 12.45 -6.61 -0.23
N VAL A 206 12.64 -7.50 0.76
CA VAL A 206 11.68 -8.57 1.07
C VAL A 206 10.36 -8.00 1.58
N GLY A 207 10.38 -7.04 2.50
CA GLY A 207 9.17 -6.39 3.01
C GLY A 207 8.37 -5.66 1.93
N ASN A 208 9.06 -4.99 0.99
CA ASN A 208 8.42 -4.35 -0.16
C ASN A 208 7.77 -5.40 -1.09
N ASP A 209 8.51 -6.46 -1.44
CA ASP A 209 7.96 -7.53 -2.29
C ASP A 209 6.76 -8.22 -1.63
N CYS A 210 6.73 -8.34 -0.30
CA CYS A 210 5.58 -8.83 0.47
C CYS A 210 4.34 -7.92 0.30
N ALA A 211 4.52 -6.59 0.35
CA ALA A 211 3.44 -5.64 0.14
C ALA A 211 2.90 -5.70 -1.31
N ASP A 212 3.80 -5.78 -2.30
CA ASP A 212 3.45 -5.94 -3.72
C ASP A 212 2.60 -7.20 -3.98
N ILE A 213 3.01 -8.36 -3.46
CA ILE A 213 2.25 -9.60 -3.68
C ILE A 213 0.89 -9.58 -2.97
N MET A 214 0.78 -8.88 -1.82
CA MET A 214 -0.49 -8.68 -1.12
C MET A 214 -1.44 -7.82 -1.97
N ALA A 215 -0.96 -6.71 -2.53
CA ALA A 215 -1.76 -5.87 -3.42
C ALA A 215 -2.17 -6.64 -4.69
N LYS A 216 -1.26 -7.42 -5.27
CA LYS A 216 -1.54 -8.23 -6.47
C LYS A 216 -2.50 -9.37 -6.19
N ALA A 217 -2.50 -9.96 -4.99
CA ALA A 217 -3.44 -11.00 -4.57
C ALA A 217 -4.90 -10.56 -4.75
N GLU A 218 -5.15 -9.26 -4.68
CA GLU A 218 -6.48 -8.69 -4.88
C GLU A 218 -6.88 -8.54 -6.35
N THR A 219 -5.93 -8.26 -7.26
CA THR A 219 -6.22 -7.85 -8.66
C THR A 219 -6.12 -8.98 -9.69
N GLY A 220 -5.32 -10.01 -9.41
CA GLY A 220 -5.02 -11.06 -10.39
C GLY A 220 -3.66 -10.91 -11.08
N ASN A 221 -2.99 -9.79 -10.83
CA ASN A 221 -1.78 -9.42 -11.55
C ASN A 221 -0.59 -10.33 -11.25
N ARG A 222 0.31 -10.44 -12.23
CA ARG A 222 1.57 -11.17 -12.09
C ARG A 222 2.60 -10.39 -11.26
N PRO A 223 3.52 -11.10 -10.61
CA PRO A 223 4.74 -10.55 -10.01
C PRO A 223 5.55 -9.63 -10.95
N ILE A 224 6.42 -8.81 -10.36
CA ILE A 224 7.24 -7.80 -11.05
C ILE A 224 7.97 -8.41 -12.25
N GLY A 225 7.93 -7.70 -13.39
CA GLY A 225 8.59 -8.13 -14.63
C GLY A 225 7.92 -9.31 -15.32
N GLY A 226 6.67 -9.64 -14.98
CA GLY A 226 5.95 -10.78 -15.53
C GLY A 226 6.47 -12.15 -15.05
N LYS A 227 7.28 -12.14 -13.99
CA LYS A 227 7.87 -13.34 -13.39
C LYS A 227 6.85 -14.17 -12.63
N GLU A 228 7.23 -15.39 -12.24
CA GLU A 228 6.40 -16.26 -11.42
C GLU A 228 6.44 -15.92 -9.93
N VAL A 229 7.50 -15.23 -9.47
CA VAL A 229 7.71 -14.78 -8.08
C VAL A 229 8.50 -13.45 -8.11
N ASN A 230 8.31 -12.60 -7.11
CA ASN A 230 9.10 -11.38 -6.99
C ASN A 230 10.58 -11.69 -6.64
N PRO A 231 11.55 -10.88 -7.12
CA PRO A 231 12.96 -11.22 -7.07
C PRO A 231 13.56 -11.38 -5.67
N ASN A 232 13.09 -10.63 -4.66
CA ASN A 232 13.60 -10.79 -3.30
C ASN A 232 12.96 -12.00 -2.63
N LEU A 233 11.65 -12.22 -2.83
CA LEU A 233 10.97 -13.43 -2.34
C LEU A 233 11.54 -14.72 -2.92
N GLU A 234 11.94 -14.73 -4.20
CA GLU A 234 12.62 -15.86 -4.83
C GLU A 234 13.93 -16.25 -4.12
N LYS A 235 14.62 -15.31 -3.48
CA LYS A 235 15.88 -15.58 -2.77
C LYS A 235 15.66 -16.16 -1.36
N VAL A 236 14.46 -15.99 -0.79
CA VAL A 236 14.15 -16.43 0.59
C VAL A 236 13.20 -17.60 0.65
N TRP A 237 12.28 -17.75 -0.32
CA TRP A 237 11.38 -18.89 -0.39
C TRP A 237 10.63 -18.96 -1.74
N ASN A 238 10.99 -19.91 -2.62
CA ASN A 238 10.61 -19.82 -4.05
C ASN A 238 9.66 -20.89 -4.60
N GLU A 239 9.57 -22.12 -4.07
CA GLU A 239 8.81 -23.15 -4.80
C GLU A 239 7.28 -23.05 -4.62
N LYS A 240 6.81 -22.63 -3.44
CA LYS A 240 5.37 -22.64 -3.15
C LYS A 240 4.59 -21.52 -3.86
N MET A 241 5.23 -20.45 -4.33
CA MET A 241 4.56 -19.28 -4.91
C MET A 241 4.56 -19.25 -6.44
N LYS A 242 5.43 -20.05 -7.07
CA LYS A 242 5.58 -20.09 -8.53
C LYS A 242 4.26 -20.34 -9.23
N GLY A 243 3.83 -19.37 -10.02
CA GLY A 243 2.62 -19.44 -10.85
C GLY A 243 1.29 -19.34 -10.08
N LYS A 244 1.29 -19.33 -8.73
CA LYS A 244 0.06 -19.28 -7.93
C LYS A 244 -0.66 -17.94 -8.05
N ILE A 245 0.10 -16.85 -8.09
CA ILE A 245 -0.41 -15.47 -8.14
C ILE A 245 -1.11 -15.17 -9.47
N ALA A 246 -1.06 -16.01 -10.50
CA ALA A 246 -1.80 -15.75 -11.75
C ALA A 246 -2.89 -16.79 -12.08
N ARG A 247 -2.92 -17.93 -11.37
CA ARG A 247 -3.69 -19.11 -11.78
C ARG A 247 -4.91 -19.39 -10.90
N TYR A 248 -4.95 -18.86 -9.68
CA TYR A 248 -6.02 -19.14 -8.73
C TYR A 248 -7.04 -18.00 -8.65
N ASN A 249 -8.22 -18.30 -8.11
CA ASN A 249 -9.17 -17.26 -7.70
C ASN A 249 -8.59 -16.41 -6.56
N ILE A 250 -9.21 -15.25 -6.31
CA ILE A 250 -8.67 -14.30 -5.34
C ILE A 250 -8.62 -14.89 -3.92
N GLU A 251 -9.63 -15.63 -3.49
CA GLU A 251 -9.70 -16.19 -2.13
C GLU A 251 -8.50 -17.11 -1.86
N THR A 252 -8.21 -17.99 -2.82
CA THR A 252 -7.06 -18.90 -2.74
C THR A 252 -5.74 -18.12 -2.78
N ARG A 253 -5.65 -17.08 -3.61
CA ARG A 253 -4.44 -16.23 -3.70
C ARG A 253 -4.17 -15.51 -2.39
N ARG A 254 -5.18 -14.93 -1.74
CA ARG A 254 -5.05 -14.28 -0.43
C ARG A 254 -4.52 -15.27 0.60
N LYS A 255 -5.09 -16.48 0.66
CA LYS A 255 -4.62 -17.52 1.60
C LYS A 255 -3.16 -17.90 1.37
N GLU A 256 -2.80 -18.21 0.13
CA GLU A 256 -1.43 -18.63 -0.23
C GLU A 256 -0.39 -17.53 0.01
N VAL A 257 -0.74 -16.27 -0.29
CA VAL A 257 0.11 -15.12 0.00
C VAL A 257 0.30 -14.97 1.52
N ARG A 258 -0.78 -15.08 2.31
CA ARG A 258 -0.68 -15.01 3.78
C ARG A 258 0.22 -16.08 4.36
N ASP A 259 0.05 -17.33 3.94
CA ASP A 259 0.90 -18.44 4.38
C ASP A 259 2.39 -18.14 4.11
N VAL A 260 2.68 -17.46 3.00
CA VAL A 260 4.04 -17.04 2.63
C VAL A 260 4.53 -15.86 3.47
N ILE A 261 3.67 -14.86 3.74
CA ILE A 261 4.00 -13.76 4.65
C ILE A 261 4.33 -14.32 6.05
N GLU A 262 3.48 -15.20 6.59
CA GLU A 262 3.67 -15.84 7.90
C GLU A 262 4.95 -16.66 7.98
N GLN A 263 5.33 -17.36 6.91
CA GLN A 263 6.62 -18.07 6.82
C GLN A 263 7.83 -17.12 6.69
N THR A 264 7.64 -15.92 6.14
CA THR A 264 8.70 -14.92 5.91
C THR A 264 8.97 -14.06 7.16
N ILE A 265 7.95 -13.85 8.00
CA ILE A 265 8.03 -13.01 9.21
C ILE A 265 9.19 -13.42 10.15
N PRO A 266 9.38 -14.70 10.54
CA PRO A 266 10.48 -15.09 11.43
C PRO A 266 11.87 -14.75 10.87
N MET A 267 12.03 -14.85 9.56
CA MET A 267 13.28 -14.50 8.90
C MET A 267 13.49 -12.98 8.89
N MET A 268 12.46 -12.20 8.55
CA MET A 268 12.55 -10.73 8.63
C MET A 268 12.89 -10.27 10.05
N LEU A 269 12.27 -10.88 11.06
CA LEU A 269 12.56 -10.65 12.47
C LEU A 269 14.03 -10.88 12.81
N ASN A 270 14.57 -12.05 12.46
CA ASN A 270 15.97 -12.40 12.68
C ASN A 270 16.93 -11.42 11.96
N MET A 271 16.60 -11.01 10.73
CA MET A 271 17.38 -10.01 9.99
C MET A 271 17.39 -8.64 10.70
N TYR A 272 16.28 -8.24 11.32
CA TYR A 272 16.23 -7.02 12.12
C TYR A 272 17.03 -7.12 13.44
N GLU A 273 17.00 -8.27 14.10
CA GLU A 273 17.78 -8.52 15.32
C GLU A 273 19.29 -8.46 15.03
N THR A 274 19.75 -9.23 14.05
CA THR A 274 21.17 -9.28 13.65
C THR A 274 21.72 -7.93 13.21
N HIS A 275 20.93 -7.08 12.55
CA HIS A 275 21.33 -5.70 12.22
C HIS A 275 21.45 -4.79 13.46
N ASN A 276 20.62 -4.99 14.47
CA ASN A 276 20.71 -4.24 15.73
C ASN A 276 21.94 -4.64 16.55
N GLU A 277 22.32 -5.93 16.56
CA GLU A 277 23.53 -6.41 17.25
C GLU A 277 24.82 -5.87 16.62
N GLN A 278 24.88 -5.79 15.29
CA GLN A 278 26.05 -5.26 14.58
C GLN A 278 26.24 -3.73 14.76
N THR A 279 25.15 -2.99 15.00
CA THR A 279 25.20 -1.54 15.22
C THR A 279 25.28 -1.13 16.70
N GLY A 280 24.87 -2.01 17.62
CA GLY A 280 25.02 -1.83 19.07
C GLY A 280 26.37 -2.28 19.64
N GLY A 281 27.21 -2.95 18.84
CA GLY A 281 28.53 -3.46 19.25
C GLY A 281 29.69 -2.45 19.20
N CYS A 282 29.45 -1.23 18.69
CA CYS A 282 30.44 -0.14 18.66
C CYS A 282 30.19 0.90 19.76
N GLU A 283 29.79 0.45 20.95
CA GLU A 283 30.09 1.16 22.19
C GLU A 283 31.07 0.31 22.99
N ASN A 284 32.35 0.36 22.62
CA ASN A 284 33.42 -0.01 23.53
C ASN A 284 34.55 1.02 23.42
N GLY A 285 34.93 1.53 24.58
CA GLY A 285 35.73 2.73 24.76
C GLY A 285 37.14 2.65 24.17
N ASN A 286 37.60 3.82 23.74
CA ASN A 286 38.74 4.52 24.33
C ASN A 286 38.71 5.99 23.90
#